data_AF-A0A401SQ48-F1
#
_entry.id   AF-A0A401SQ48-F1
#
_cell.length_a   1.000
_cell.length_b   1.000
_cell.length_c   1.000
_cell.angle_alpha   90.00
_cell.angle_beta   90.00
_cell.angle_gamma   90.00
#
_symmetry.space_group_name_H-M   'P 1'
#
loop_
_entity.id
_entity.type
_entity.pdbx_description
1 polymer ?
#
loop_
_entity_poly.entity_id
_entity_poly.type
_entity_poly.pdbx_seq_one_letter_code
_entity_poly.pdbx_strand_id
1 'polypeptide(L)'
;MWRAVRKWRPVYWQKGISTQRIPSTSNTSDTPITLENPYKEPPKKCILCGVSVDYKNVQLLSQFISPYTGRIFGRHITGLCGKKQKHISKAIKKAQQMGFMSVTFKDPTFLKDPNICDFKLRE
;
A
#
# COMPACT_ATOMS: atom_id res chain seq x y z
N MET A 1 2.78 30.28 48.15
CA MET A 1 3.14 29.96 46.75
C MET A 1 2.02 29.14 46.12
N TRP A 2 1.24 29.76 45.24
CA TRP A 2 0.26 29.07 44.38
C TRP A 2 0.97 28.65 43.09
N ARG A 3 0.58 27.49 42.52
CA ARG A 3 0.28 27.35 41.08
C ARG A 3 -0.42 26.01 40.83
N ALA A 4 -1.73 26.13 40.69
CA ALA A 4 -2.66 25.08 40.33
C ALA A 4 -2.54 24.68 38.85
N VAL A 5 -2.92 23.43 38.60
CA VAL A 5 -2.98 22.73 37.32
C VAL A 5 -3.93 23.43 36.34
N ARG A 6 -3.45 23.69 35.12
CA ARG A 6 -4.28 24.17 34.00
C ARG A 6 -5.16 23.04 33.48
N LYS A 7 -6.44 23.04 33.86
CA LYS A 7 -7.48 22.19 33.28
C LYS A 7 -8.13 22.93 32.12
N TRP A 8 -7.91 22.45 30.89
CA TRP A 8 -8.56 22.97 29.69
C TRP A 8 -10.03 22.56 29.69
N ARG A 9 -10.95 23.52 29.51
CA ARG A 9 -12.37 23.27 29.23
C ARG A 9 -12.59 23.21 27.71
N PRO A 10 -13.39 22.26 27.18
CA PRO A 10 -13.73 22.26 25.77
C PRO A 10 -14.82 23.31 25.47
N VAL A 11 -14.63 24.04 24.38
CA VAL A 11 -15.61 24.95 23.79
C VAL A 11 -16.60 24.10 22.99
N TYR A 12 -17.78 23.86 23.55
CA TYR A 12 -18.88 23.30 22.80
C TYR A 12 -19.46 24.40 21.89
N TRP A 13 -19.35 24.20 20.58
CA TRP A 13 -20.05 25.01 19.59
C TRP A 13 -21.54 24.66 19.62
N GLN A 14 -22.34 25.46 20.32
CA GLN A 14 -23.78 25.50 20.10
C GLN A 14 -24.07 26.45 18.94
N LYS A 15 -24.51 25.90 17.80
CA LYS A 15 -25.27 26.67 16.82
C LYS A 15 -26.73 26.26 16.93
N GLY A 16 -27.55 27.15 17.46
CA GLY A 16 -29.00 27.05 17.38
C GLY A 16 -29.44 27.13 15.91
N ILE A 17 -30.30 26.20 15.51
CA ILE A 17 -30.94 26.19 14.19
C ILE A 17 -32.35 26.73 14.40
N SER A 18 -32.63 27.86 13.76
CA SER A 18 -33.93 28.54 13.73
C SER A 18 -34.95 27.70 12.97
N THR A 19 -36.14 27.54 13.56
CA THR A 19 -37.29 26.84 12.97
C THR A 19 -37.92 27.68 11.87
N GLN A 20 -37.86 27.22 10.62
CA GLN A 20 -38.86 27.59 9.61
C GLN A 20 -39.53 26.31 9.09
N ARG A 21 -40.84 26.20 9.34
CA ARG A 21 -41.71 25.16 8.81
C ARG A 21 -42.04 25.51 7.35
N ILE A 22 -41.59 24.69 6.40
CA ILE A 22 -41.91 24.83 4.98
C ILE A 22 -43.27 24.13 4.72
N PRO A 23 -44.23 24.74 4.00
CA PRO A 23 -45.50 24.10 3.67
C PRO A 23 -45.31 23.02 2.61
N SER A 24 -45.95 21.87 2.82
CA SER A 24 -46.01 20.73 1.90
C SER A 24 -46.75 21.09 0.61
N THR A 25 -46.02 21.11 -0.52
CA THR A 25 -46.59 20.89 -1.85
C THR A 25 -45.82 19.75 -2.51
N SER A 26 -46.55 18.83 -3.12
CA SER A 26 -46.11 17.56 -3.72
C SER A 26 -44.84 17.68 -4.56
N ASN A 27 -43.74 17.03 -4.16
CA ASN A 27 -42.63 16.53 -5.00
C ASN A 27 -41.54 15.87 -4.12
N THR A 28 -41.63 14.55 -3.94
CA THR A 28 -40.66 13.74 -3.19
C THR A 28 -39.51 13.25 -4.09
N SER A 29 -38.76 14.16 -4.73
CA SER A 29 -37.72 13.76 -5.70
C SER A 29 -36.31 14.33 -5.47
N ASP A 30 -36.14 15.36 -4.63
CA ASP A 30 -34.85 16.06 -4.45
C ASP A 30 -34.18 15.84 -3.08
N THR A 31 -34.66 14.89 -2.29
CA THR A 31 -33.97 14.47 -1.05
C THR A 31 -32.78 13.59 -1.38
N PRO A 32 -31.60 13.78 -0.74
CA PRO A 32 -30.44 12.94 -1.01
C PRO A 32 -30.74 11.48 -0.68
N ILE A 33 -30.59 10.62 -1.68
CA ILE A 33 -30.74 9.18 -1.53
C ILE A 33 -29.50 8.65 -0.81
N THR A 34 -29.68 7.76 0.16
CA THR A 34 -28.58 7.02 0.77
C THR A 34 -28.04 6.00 -0.23
N LEU A 35 -26.96 6.34 -0.93
CA LEU A 35 -26.27 5.48 -1.90
C LEU A 35 -24.79 5.33 -1.51
N GLU A 36 -24.16 4.20 -1.84
CA GLU A 36 -22.70 4.09 -1.78
C GLU A 36 -22.07 5.11 -2.75
N ASN A 37 -20.94 5.72 -2.37
CA ASN A 37 -20.33 6.79 -3.17
C ASN A 37 -20.03 6.32 -4.62
N PRO A 38 -20.75 6.84 -5.64
CA PRO A 38 -20.58 6.41 -7.03
C PRO A 38 -19.27 6.91 -7.64
N TYR A 39 -18.65 7.93 -7.04
CA TYR A 39 -17.36 8.50 -7.46
C TYR A 39 -16.17 7.87 -6.73
N LYS A 40 -16.38 6.76 -6.01
CA LYS A 40 -15.32 6.07 -5.29
C LYS A 40 -14.40 5.35 -6.28
N GLU A 41 -13.18 5.88 -6.43
CA GLU A 41 -12.14 5.21 -7.21
C GLU A 41 -11.83 3.80 -6.65
N PRO A 42 -11.55 2.82 -7.53
CA PRO A 42 -11.17 1.51 -7.09
C PRO A 42 -9.85 1.57 -6.30
N PRO A 43 -9.66 0.69 -5.31
CA PRO A 43 -8.43 0.69 -4.53
C PRO A 43 -7.22 0.41 -5.42
N LYS A 44 -6.14 1.16 -5.18
CA LYS A 44 -4.86 0.99 -5.89
C LYS A 44 -4.33 -0.43 -5.67
N LYS A 45 -3.98 -1.10 -6.78
CA LYS A 45 -3.42 -2.46 -6.78
C LYS A 45 -1.89 -2.40 -6.90
N CYS A 46 -1.23 -3.42 -6.35
CA CYS A 46 0.19 -3.64 -6.52
C CYS A 46 0.52 -4.23 -7.90
N ILE A 47 1.78 -4.15 -8.30
CA ILE A 47 2.27 -4.66 -9.60
C ILE A 47 2.01 -6.17 -9.77
N LEU A 48 2.13 -6.95 -8.69
CA LEU A 48 1.93 -8.41 -8.70
C LEU A 48 0.51 -8.85 -8.29
N CYS A 49 -0.45 -7.93 -8.21
CA CYS A 49 -1.80 -8.25 -7.77
C CYS A 49 -2.57 -8.93 -8.92
N GLY A 50 -2.85 -10.23 -8.76
CA GLY A 50 -3.46 -11.08 -9.80
C GLY A 50 -2.47 -12.02 -10.52
N VAL A 51 -1.17 -11.81 -10.33
CA VAL A 51 -0.11 -12.64 -10.95
C VAL A 51 0.33 -13.76 -10.02
N SER A 52 0.46 -14.99 -10.51
CA SER A 52 1.04 -16.11 -9.76
C SER A 52 2.56 -15.98 -9.67
N VAL A 53 3.12 -16.25 -8.49
CA VAL A 53 4.56 -16.13 -8.23
C VAL A 53 5.07 -17.53 -7.91
N ASP A 54 5.98 -18.04 -8.75
CA ASP A 54 6.61 -19.34 -8.56
C ASP A 54 8.10 -19.17 -8.22
N TYR A 55 8.61 -20.07 -7.38
CA TYR A 55 10.04 -20.12 -7.02
C TYR A 55 10.94 -20.50 -8.21
N LYS A 56 10.36 -21.06 -9.27
CA LYS A 56 11.04 -21.44 -10.51
C LYS A 56 11.37 -20.24 -11.41
N ASN A 57 10.62 -19.14 -11.27
CA ASN A 57 10.77 -17.96 -12.13
C ASN A 57 11.85 -17.04 -11.57
N VAL A 58 13.12 -17.43 -11.74
CA VAL A 58 14.29 -16.71 -11.21
C VAL A 58 14.35 -15.27 -11.71
N GLN A 59 14.00 -15.03 -12.98
CA GLN A 59 13.99 -13.69 -13.58
C GLN A 59 13.11 -12.71 -12.79
N LEU A 60 11.85 -13.08 -12.51
CA LEU A 60 10.91 -12.27 -11.73
C LEU A 60 11.42 -12.04 -10.30
N LEU A 61 11.91 -13.10 -9.65
CA LEU A 61 12.39 -13.02 -8.28
C LEU A 61 13.64 -12.15 -8.13
N SER A 62 14.51 -12.15 -9.15
CA SER A 62 15.76 -11.41 -9.17
C SER A 62 15.57 -9.89 -9.18
N GLN A 63 14.38 -9.41 -9.59
CA GLN A 63 14.01 -8.00 -9.58
C GLN A 63 13.72 -7.44 -8.18
N PHE A 64 13.44 -8.32 -7.21
CA PHE A 64 13.15 -7.96 -5.82
C PHE A 64 14.35 -8.09 -4.88
N ILE A 65 15.55 -8.24 -5.46
CA ILE A 65 16.80 -8.50 -4.74
C ILE A 65 17.84 -7.43 -5.11
N SER A 66 18.66 -7.06 -4.15
CA SER A 66 19.81 -6.18 -4.36
C SER A 66 20.83 -6.82 -5.32
N PRO A 67 21.27 -6.11 -6.38
CA PRO A 67 22.19 -6.67 -7.36
C PRO A 67 23.52 -7.10 -6.76
N TYR A 68 24.04 -6.34 -5.79
CA TYR A 68 25.36 -6.57 -5.19
C TYR A 68 25.35 -7.42 -3.93
N THR A 69 24.29 -7.34 -3.12
CA THR A 69 24.28 -7.98 -1.78
C THR A 69 23.36 -9.19 -1.70
N GLY A 70 22.53 -9.47 -2.72
CA GLY A 70 21.57 -10.58 -2.67
C GLY A 70 20.46 -10.41 -1.61
N ARG A 71 20.38 -9.23 -0.97
CA ARG A 71 19.37 -8.91 0.05
C ARG A 71 18.01 -8.66 -0.59
N ILE A 72 16.97 -9.24 -0.01
CA ILE A 72 15.58 -9.04 -0.45
C ILE A 72 15.12 -7.63 -0.03
N PHE A 73 14.56 -6.87 -0.98
CA PHE A 73 14.05 -5.53 -0.69
C PHE A 73 12.81 -5.55 0.22
N GLY A 74 12.69 -4.51 1.04
CA GLY A 74 11.54 -4.29 1.92
C GLY A 74 10.33 -3.71 1.18
N ARG A 75 9.16 -3.74 1.83
CA ARG A 75 7.90 -3.25 1.27
C ARG A 75 7.93 -1.77 0.85
N HIS A 76 8.70 -0.94 1.54
CA HIS A 76 8.82 0.49 1.24
C HIS A 76 9.54 0.76 -0.10
N ILE A 77 10.31 -0.20 -0.61
CA ILE A 77 11.02 -0.12 -1.89
C ILE A 77 10.20 -0.82 -2.98
N THR A 78 9.69 -2.02 -2.71
CA THR A 78 8.98 -2.84 -3.72
C THR A 78 7.56 -2.35 -4.01
N GLY A 79 6.95 -1.58 -3.11
CA GLY A 79 5.57 -1.10 -3.27
C GLY A 79 4.49 -2.21 -3.25
N LEU A 80 4.84 -3.43 -2.83
CA LEU A 80 3.92 -4.57 -2.89
C LEU A 80 2.91 -4.60 -1.72
N CYS A 81 1.79 -5.28 -1.94
CA CYS A 81 0.87 -5.66 -0.87
C CYS A 81 1.55 -6.64 0.10
N GLY A 82 1.21 -6.58 1.40
CA GLY A 82 1.83 -7.46 2.41
C GLY A 82 1.69 -8.96 2.11
N LYS A 83 0.57 -9.39 1.50
CA LYS A 83 0.36 -10.78 1.07
C LYS A 83 1.37 -11.20 0.00
N LYS A 84 1.57 -10.36 -1.02
CA LYS A 84 2.48 -10.63 -2.15
C LYS A 84 3.94 -10.51 -1.72
N GLN A 85 4.29 -9.55 -0.86
CA GLN A 85 5.63 -9.45 -0.29
C GLN A 85 6.03 -10.73 0.46
N LYS A 86 5.14 -11.26 1.33
CA LYS A 86 5.37 -12.53 2.02
C LYS A 86 5.54 -13.69 1.04
N HIS A 87 4.74 -13.72 -0.03
CA HIS A 87 4.83 -14.75 -1.06
C HIS A 87 6.18 -14.70 -1.78
N ILE A 88 6.62 -13.51 -2.21
CA ILE A 88 7.92 -13.28 -2.85
C ILE A 88 9.07 -13.69 -1.92
N SER A 89 9.06 -13.26 -0.66
CA SER A 89 10.11 -13.65 0.29
C SER A 89 10.19 -15.16 0.50
N LYS A 90 9.05 -15.87 0.53
CA LYS A 90 9.03 -17.34 0.60
C LYS A 90 9.55 -17.98 -0.68
N ALA A 91 9.14 -17.48 -1.84
CA ALA A 91 9.58 -17.98 -3.14
C ALA A 91 11.09 -17.81 -3.35
N ILE A 92 11.65 -16.64 -2.99
CA ILE A 92 13.10 -16.38 -3.05
C ILE A 92 13.86 -17.34 -2.14
N LYS A 93 13.46 -17.47 -0.87
CA LYS A 93 14.11 -18.38 0.07
C LYS A 93 14.06 -19.84 -0.41
N LYS A 94 12.93 -20.24 -0.98
CA LYS A 94 12.77 -21.58 -1.58
C LYS A 94 13.66 -21.77 -2.80
N ALA A 95 13.72 -20.79 -3.70
CA ALA A 95 14.59 -20.81 -4.87
C ALA A 95 16.08 -20.91 -4.47
N GLN A 96 16.47 -20.18 -3.43
CA GLN A 96 17.82 -20.23 -2.85
C GLN A 96 18.16 -21.60 -2.25
N GLN A 97 17.25 -22.17 -1.46
CA GLN A 97 17.45 -23.50 -0.87
C GLN A 97 17.51 -24.62 -1.91
N MET A 98 16.76 -24.49 -3.00
CA MET A 98 16.73 -25.46 -4.10
C MET A 98 17.84 -25.24 -5.15
N GLY A 99 18.67 -24.20 -4.99
CA GLY A 99 19.79 -23.92 -5.90
C GLY A 99 19.42 -23.24 -7.21
N PHE A 100 18.19 -22.74 -7.37
CA PHE A 100 17.79 -21.97 -8.56
C PHE A 100 18.33 -20.53 -8.55
N MET A 101 18.68 -19.99 -7.38
CA MET A 101 19.12 -18.61 -7.22
C MET A 101 20.22 -18.50 -6.17
N SER A 102 21.23 -17.67 -6.43
CA SER A 102 22.30 -17.36 -5.48
C SER A 102 21.78 -16.54 -4.28
N VAL A 103 22.42 -16.74 -3.13
CA VAL A 103 22.12 -15.98 -1.90
C VAL A 103 22.89 -14.67 -1.82
N THR A 104 24.11 -14.65 -2.36
CA THR A 104 25.11 -13.61 -2.14
C THR A 104 25.05 -12.46 -3.16
N PHE A 105 24.79 -12.77 -4.43
CA PHE A 105 24.73 -11.79 -5.52
C PHE A 105 23.60 -12.13 -6.49
N LYS A 106 23.20 -11.17 -7.31
CA LYS A 106 22.24 -11.40 -8.41
C LYS A 106 22.97 -11.96 -9.63
N ASP A 107 22.36 -12.91 -10.33
CA ASP A 107 22.92 -13.47 -11.56
C ASP A 107 23.15 -12.36 -12.62
N PRO A 108 24.34 -12.28 -13.24
CA PRO A 108 24.68 -11.25 -14.22
C PRO A 108 23.73 -11.23 -15.44
N THR A 109 23.10 -12.35 -15.77
CA THR A 109 22.12 -12.43 -16.88
C THR A 109 20.92 -11.53 -16.65
N PHE A 110 20.45 -11.38 -15.41
CA PHE A 110 19.27 -10.59 -15.05
C PHE A 110 19.61 -9.16 -14.63
N LEU A 111 20.87 -8.74 -14.71
CA LEU A 111 21.28 -7.41 -14.26
C LEU A 111 20.75 -6.28 -15.15
N LYS A 112 20.48 -6.58 -16.43
CA LYS A 112 19.98 -5.64 -17.44
C LYS A 112 18.45 -5.51 -17.46
N ASP A 113 17.74 -6.26 -16.63
CA ASP A 113 16.28 -6.18 -16.53
C ASP A 113 15.83 -4.80 -15.98
N PRO A 114 14.64 -4.30 -16.38
CA PRO A 114 14.12 -3.05 -15.85
C PRO A 114 13.94 -3.13 -14.33
N ASN A 115 14.45 -2.12 -13.63
CA ASN A 115 14.36 -2.05 -12.17
C ASN A 115 12.95 -1.59 -11.76
N ILE A 116 12.19 -2.50 -11.13
CA ILE A 116 10.87 -2.21 -10.55
C ILE A 116 10.99 -1.51 -9.19
N CYS A 117 12.14 -1.69 -8.53
CA CYS A 117 12.39 -1.18 -7.20
C CYS A 117 13.08 0.19 -7.27
N ASP A 118 12.47 1.21 -6.67
CA ASP A 118 13.01 2.58 -6.59
C ASP A 118 14.14 2.66 -5.55
N PHE A 119 15.27 1.97 -5.78
CA PHE A 119 16.47 2.17 -4.98
C PHE A 119 17.49 2.97 -5.79
N LYS A 120 17.68 4.23 -5.41
CA LYS A 120 18.79 5.02 -5.94
C LYS A 120 20.08 4.51 -5.29
N LEU A 121 20.89 3.80 -6.07
CA LEU A 121 22.30 3.65 -5.76
C LEU A 121 22.90 5.06 -5.82
N ARG A 122 23.59 5.46 -4.75
CA ARG A 122 24.37 6.70 -4.76
C ARG A 122 25.50 6.46 -5.77
N GLU A 123 25.58 7.33 -6.79
CA GLU A 123 26.67 7.36 -7.78
C GLU A 123 28.02 7.57 -7.10
#